data_AF-A0AAE6UZF2-F1
#
_entry.id   AF-A0AAE6UZF2-F1
#
_cell.length_a   1.000
_cell.length_b   1.000
_cell.length_c   1.000
_cell.angle_alpha   90.00
_cell.angle_beta   90.00
_cell.angle_gamma   90.00
#
_symmetry.space_group_name_H-M   'P 1'
#
loop_
_entity.id
_entity.type
_entity.pdbx_description
1 polymer ?
#
loop_
_entity_poly.entity_id
_entity_poly.type
_entity_poly.pdbx_seq_one_letter_code
_entity_poly.pdbx_strand_id
1 'polypeptide(L)'
;MSKLHFDIHQQLSNYLSKDSLYSPNNWVPHLTIANRIAEDKMTKAYHYCLKHLSLSEGKVIGIKLISITPDNQVQDIFQKTFS
;
A
#
# COMPACT_ATOMS: atom_id res chain seq x y z
N MET A 1 -14.02 -1.18 -3.38
CA MET A 1 -12.55 -1.01 -3.25
C MET A 1 -11.80 -2.31 -3.54
N SER A 2 -12.27 -3.47 -3.07
CA SER A 2 -11.67 -4.80 -3.34
C SER A 2 -11.51 -5.14 -4.83
N LYS A 3 -12.51 -4.85 -5.68
CA LYS A 3 -12.46 -5.21 -7.11
C LYS A 3 -11.32 -4.54 -7.89
N LEU A 4 -11.11 -3.22 -7.71
CA LEU A 4 -10.02 -2.51 -8.37
C LEU A 4 -8.66 -3.13 -8.02
N HIS A 5 -8.40 -3.37 -6.72
CA HIS A 5 -7.16 -4.00 -6.29
C HIS A 5 -7.02 -5.43 -6.84
N PHE A 6 -8.08 -6.24 -6.74
CA PHE A 6 -8.08 -7.61 -7.26
C PHE A 6 -7.77 -7.64 -8.76
N ASP A 7 -8.44 -6.80 -9.55
CA ASP A 7 -8.26 -6.75 -11.01
C ASP A 7 -6.81 -6.34 -11.37
N ILE A 8 -6.21 -5.38 -10.64
CA ILE A 8 -4.80 -4.99 -10.82
C ILE A 8 -3.87 -6.16 -10.50
N HIS A 9 -4.03 -6.82 -9.36
CA HIS A 9 -3.19 -7.96 -8.98
C HIS A 9 -3.37 -9.17 -9.92
N GLN A 10 -4.57 -9.35 -10.47
CA GLN A 10 -4.83 -10.37 -11.49
C GLN A 10 -4.13 -10.05 -12.82
N GLN A 11 -4.15 -8.80 -13.28
CA GLN A 11 -3.44 -8.40 -14.50
C GLN A 11 -1.92 -8.51 -14.36
N LEU A 12 -1.40 -8.23 -13.15
CA LEU A 12 0.02 -8.27 -12.85
C LEU A 12 0.53 -9.65 -12.43
N SER A 13 -0.35 -10.67 -12.31
CA SER A 13 0.00 -11.96 -11.71
C SER A 13 1.14 -12.66 -12.44
N ASN A 14 1.26 -12.47 -13.76
CA ASN A 14 2.30 -13.08 -14.58
C ASN A 14 3.71 -12.53 -14.28
N TYR A 15 3.81 -11.41 -13.58
CA TYR A 15 5.07 -10.77 -13.18
C TYR A 15 5.43 -11.05 -11.72
N LEU A 16 4.60 -11.80 -10.99
CA LEU A 16 4.81 -12.08 -9.58
C LEU A 16 5.48 -13.44 -9.37
N SER A 17 6.29 -13.54 -8.31
CA SER A 17 6.74 -14.85 -7.82
C SER A 17 5.56 -15.62 -7.20
N LYS A 18 5.68 -16.95 -7.16
CA LYS A 18 4.64 -17.84 -6.61
C LYS A 18 4.24 -17.47 -5.17
N ASP A 19 5.19 -17.02 -4.38
CA ASP A 19 5.02 -16.71 -2.95
C ASP A 19 4.74 -15.22 -2.69
N SER A 20 4.43 -14.45 -3.73
CA SER A 20 4.15 -13.03 -3.60
C SER A 20 2.91 -12.78 -2.73
N LEU A 21 3.04 -11.85 -1.77
CA LEU A 21 1.90 -11.31 -1.03
C LEU A 21 0.99 -10.43 -1.90
N TYR A 22 1.47 -10.04 -3.09
CA TYR A 22 0.69 -9.32 -4.09
C TYR A 22 -0.07 -10.25 -5.04
N SER A 23 0.06 -11.58 -4.89
CA SER A 23 -0.71 -12.53 -5.68
C SER A 23 -2.21 -12.35 -5.43
N PRO A 24 -3.06 -12.62 -6.44
CA PRO A 24 -4.49 -12.66 -6.25
C PRO A 24 -4.85 -13.56 -5.05
N ASN A 25 -5.77 -13.08 -4.20
CA ASN A 25 -6.20 -13.70 -2.94
C ASN A 25 -5.21 -13.62 -1.74
N ASN A 26 -3.93 -13.32 -1.96
CA ASN A 26 -2.96 -13.13 -0.85
C ASN A 26 -2.90 -11.68 -0.37
N TRP A 27 -3.28 -10.73 -1.24
CA TRP A 27 -3.21 -9.31 -0.95
C TRP A 27 -4.27 -8.87 0.08
N VAL A 28 -3.82 -8.23 1.15
CA VAL A 28 -4.67 -7.54 2.12
C VAL A 28 -4.46 -6.03 1.93
N PRO A 29 -5.49 -5.27 1.48
CA PRO A 29 -5.36 -3.83 1.32
C PRO A 29 -5.15 -3.16 2.68
N HIS A 30 -4.03 -2.50 2.85
CA HIS A 30 -3.66 -1.79 4.08
C HIS A 30 -2.96 -0.47 3.73
N LEU A 31 -2.95 0.44 4.70
CA LEU A 31 -2.17 1.67 4.64
C LEU A 31 -1.14 1.64 5.76
N THR A 32 0.12 1.78 5.40
CA THR A 32 1.20 1.93 6.39
C THR A 32 1.07 3.30 7.06
N ILE A 33 0.77 3.29 8.35
CA ILE A 33 0.69 4.52 9.16
C ILE A 33 2.07 4.95 9.66
N ALA A 34 2.91 3.98 10.05
CA ALA A 34 4.26 4.21 10.51
C ALA A 34 5.12 2.99 10.20
N ASN A 35 6.39 3.20 9.85
CA ASN A 35 7.37 2.16 9.58
C ASN A 35 8.73 2.54 10.18
N ARG A 36 9.71 1.62 10.14
CA ARG A 36 11.08 1.83 10.67
C ARG A 36 11.10 2.25 12.14
N ILE A 37 10.15 1.73 12.92
CA ILE A 37 10.05 1.98 14.35
C ILE A 37 11.04 1.05 15.05
N ALA A 38 11.84 1.59 15.96
CA ALA A 38 12.69 0.79 16.82
C ALA A 38 11.82 -0.20 17.63
N GLU A 39 12.30 -1.43 17.80
CA GLU A 39 11.52 -2.53 18.40
C GLU A 39 10.99 -2.17 19.79
N ASP A 40 11.82 -1.51 20.61
CA ASP A 40 11.47 -1.01 21.95
C ASP A 40 10.34 0.04 21.95
N LYS A 41 10.03 0.63 20.79
CA LYS A 41 9.00 1.67 20.61
C LYS A 41 7.74 1.16 19.91
N MET A 42 7.72 -0.08 19.42
CA MET A 42 6.58 -0.62 18.65
C MET A 42 5.26 -0.57 19.42
N THR A 43 5.25 -1.05 20.66
CA THR A 43 4.05 -1.04 21.52
C THR A 43 3.53 0.38 21.77
N LYS A 44 4.45 1.33 22.03
CA LYS A 44 4.10 2.73 22.25
C LYS A 44 3.51 3.36 20.99
N ALA A 45 4.12 3.11 19.83
CA ALA A 45 3.64 3.62 18.55
C ALA A 45 2.27 3.06 18.19
N TYR A 46 2.04 1.76 18.43
CA TYR A 46 0.75 1.11 18.22
C TYR A 46 -0.35 1.78 19.05
N HIS A 47 -0.16 1.93 20.37
CA HIS A 47 -1.15 2.56 21.24
C HIS A 47 -1.40 4.03 20.90
N TYR A 48 -0.34 4.76 20.51
CA TYR A 48 -0.48 6.14 20.05
C TYR A 48 -1.37 6.22 18.81
N CYS A 49 -1.12 5.38 17.80
CA CYS A 49 -1.92 5.33 16.58
C CYS A 49 -3.39 5.00 16.90
N LEU A 50 -3.65 3.98 17.72
CA LEU A 50 -5.02 3.62 18.11
C LEU A 50 -5.76 4.75 18.83
N LYS A 51 -5.08 5.52 19.68
CA LYS A 51 -5.71 6.58 20.47
C LYS A 51 -6.00 7.84 19.66
N HIS A 52 -5.17 8.12 18.65
CA HIS A 52 -5.15 9.42 17.98
C HIS A 52 -5.60 9.39 16.52
N LEU A 53 -5.68 8.23 15.88
CA LEU A 53 -6.17 8.12 14.51
C LEU A 53 -7.67 7.86 14.52
N SER A 54 -8.42 8.80 13.97
CA SER A 54 -9.83 8.59 13.63
C SER A 54 -9.95 7.75 12.36
N LEU A 55 -11.10 7.07 12.22
CA LEU A 55 -11.49 6.49 10.93
C LEU A 55 -11.54 7.60 9.87
N SER A 56 -10.78 7.40 8.79
CA SER A 56 -10.72 8.30 7.65
C SER A 56 -11.52 7.70 6.52
N GLU A 57 -12.49 8.46 6.01
CA GLU A 57 -13.18 8.11 4.76
C GLU A 57 -12.52 8.83 3.59
N GLY A 58 -12.45 8.15 2.45
CA GLY A 58 -11.85 8.71 1.25
C GLY A 58 -12.34 8.02 -0.01
N LYS A 59 -12.27 8.74 -1.12
CA LYS A 59 -12.55 8.21 -2.46
C LYS A 59 -11.24 8.08 -3.23
N VAL A 60 -11.02 6.93 -3.86
CA VAL A 60 -9.93 6.77 -4.83
C VAL A 60 -10.29 7.58 -6.08
N ILE A 61 -9.56 8.67 -6.33
CA ILE A 61 -9.75 9.55 -7.49
C ILE A 61 -8.74 9.28 -8.61
N GLY A 62 -7.83 8.33 -8.43
CA GLY A 62 -6.82 8.01 -9.42
C GLY A 62 -5.82 6.99 -8.93
N ILE A 63 -4.91 6.63 -9.82
CA ILE A 63 -3.78 5.73 -9.58
C ILE A 63 -2.50 6.35 -10.11
N LYS A 64 -1.38 5.99 -9.48
CA LYS A 64 -0.04 6.40 -9.89
C LYS A 64 0.89 5.19 -9.89
N LEU A 65 1.68 5.05 -10.94
CA LEU A 65 2.81 4.13 -11.00
C LEU A 65 4.07 4.88 -10.57
N ILE A 66 4.76 4.33 -9.59
CA ILE A 66 6.01 4.89 -9.06
C ILE A 66 7.16 3.91 -9.23
N SER A 67 8.37 4.44 -9.36
CA SER A 67 9.62 3.68 -9.24
C SER A 67 10.28 4.04 -7.92
N ILE A 68 10.84 3.05 -7.23
CA ILE A 68 11.70 3.27 -6.06
C ILE A 68 13.11 2.88 -6.47
N THR A 69 14.01 3.85 -6.48
CA THR A 69 15.41 3.64 -6.87
C THR A 69 16.21 2.94 -5.76
N PRO A 70 17.42 2.42 -6.05
CA PRO A 70 18.27 1.79 -5.02
C PRO A 70 18.61 2.70 -3.83
N ASP A 71 18.65 4.02 -4.03
CA ASP A 71 18.85 5.02 -2.97
C ASP A 71 17.53 5.45 -2.27
N ASN A 72 16.43 4.72 -2.49
CA ASN A 72 15.09 4.96 -1.95
C ASN A 72 14.42 6.28 -2.40
N GLN A 73 14.82 6.84 -3.54
CA GLN A 73 14.08 7.94 -4.15
C GLN A 73 12.82 7.41 -4.83
N VAL A 74 11.71 8.13 -4.68
CA VAL A 74 10.46 7.82 -5.36
C VAL A 74 10.34 8.68 -6.60
N GLN A 75 10.12 8.05 -7.75
CA GLN A 75 9.92 8.72 -9.03
C GLN A 75 8.54 8.41 -9.58
N ASP A 76 7.85 9.44 -10.08
CA ASP A 76 6.56 9.28 -10.75
C ASP A 76 6.79 8.79 -12.19
N ILE A 77 6.22 7.63 -12.54
CA ILE A 77 6.32 7.07 -13.91
C ILE A 77 5.06 7.40 -14.71
N PHE A 78 3.89 7.21 -14.11
CA PHE A 78 2.60 7.38 -14.78
C PHE A 78 1.52 7.75 -13.76
N GLN A 79 0.51 8.51 -14.18
CA GLN A 79 -0.65 8.82 -13.37
C GLN A 79 -1.93 8.82 -14.20
N LYS A 80 -3.03 8.37 -13.60
CA LYS A 80 -4.36 8.41 -14.19
C LYS A 80 -5.38 8.81 -13.13
N THR A 81 -6.07 9.92 -13.39
CA THR A 81 -7.24 10.35 -12.60
C THR A 81 -8.51 9.72 -13.14
N PHE A 82 -9.35 9.27 -12.23
CA PHE A 82 -10.72 8.80 -12.45
C PHE A 82 -11.64 10.01 -12.26
N SER A 83 -12.05 10.60 -13.38
CA SER A 83 -13.08 11.65 -13.44
C SER A 83 -14.40 11.18 -12.86
#